data_AF-A0A5K1GY03-F1
#
_entry.id   AF-A0A5K1GY03-F1
#
_cell.length_a   1.000
_cell.length_b   1.000
_cell.length_c   1.000
_cell.angle_alpha   90.00
_cell.angle_beta   90.00
_cell.angle_gamma   90.00
#
_symmetry.space_group_name_H-M   'P 1'
#
loop_
_entity.id
_entity.type
_entity.pdbx_description
1 polymer ?
#
loop_
_entity_poly.entity_id
_entity_poly.type
_entity_poly.pdbx_seq_one_letter_code
_entity_poly.pdbx_strand_id
1 'polypeptide(L)' 'PYYNIELREMHVAGKKLQLNPSIFNGKHGTVLDSGTTYAYLPEAAFVAFRDA' A
#
# COMPACT_ATOMS: atom_id res chain seq x y z
N PRO A 1 -3.45 9.23 17.17
CA PRO A 1 -4.01 9.69 15.87
C PRO A 1 -2.95 9.53 14.78
N TYR A 2 -3.33 9.01 13.61
CA TYR A 2 -2.42 8.79 12.48
C TYR A 2 -2.75 9.76 11.35
N TYR A 3 -1.76 10.05 10.50
CA TYR A 3 -1.96 10.79 9.26
C TYR A 3 -2.39 9.81 8.16
N ASN A 4 -3.69 9.56 8.09
CA ASN A 4 -4.27 8.60 7.17
C ASN A 4 -4.55 9.19 5.79
N ILE A 5 -4.30 8.39 4.76
CA ILE A 5 -4.74 8.67 3.38
C ILE A 5 -5.48 7.46 2.81
N GLU A 6 -6.26 7.70 1.76
CA GLU A 6 -6.90 6.64 0.97
C GLU A 6 -5.97 6.26 -0.20
N LEU A 7 -5.39 5.05 -0.15
CA LEU A 7 -4.61 4.51 -1.26
C LEU A 7 -5.53 3.74 -2.21
N ARG A 8 -5.71 4.27 -3.43
CA ARG A 8 -6.68 3.73 -4.41
C ARG A 8 -6.09 2.69 -5.36
N GLU A 9 -4.85 2.91 -5.79
CA GLU A 9 -4.17 2.04 -6.73
C GLU A 9 -2.66 2.18 -6.63
N MET A 10 -1.96 1.17 -7.13
CA MET A 10 -0.50 1.13 -7.22
C MET A 10 -0.11 0.81 -8.65
N HIS A 11 0.87 1.54 -9.17
CA HIS A 11 1.42 1.34 -10.51
C HIS A 11 2.93 1.12 -10.41
N VAL A 12 3.43 0.10 -11.10
CA VAL A 12 4.87 -0.19 -11.23
C VAL A 12 5.24 -0.01 -12.70
N ALA A 13 6.22 0.86 -12.97
CA ALA A 13 6.60 1.25 -14.34
C ALA A 13 5.40 1.68 -15.22
N GLY A 14 4.41 2.36 -14.62
CA GLY A 14 3.19 2.80 -15.30
C GLY A 14 2.14 1.71 -15.56
N LYS A 15 2.36 0.47 -15.11
CA LYS A 15 1.38 -0.61 -15.17
C LYS A 15 0.67 -0.77 -13.84
N LYS A 16 -0.66 -0.72 -13.87
CA LYS A 16 -1.51 -0.91 -12.69
C LYS A 16 -1.41 -2.34 -12.16
N LEU A 17 -1.16 -2.50 -10.86
CA LEU A 17 -1.23 -3.79 -10.18
C LEU A 17 -2.69 -4.22 -10.01
N GLN A 18 -2.98 -5.50 -10.27
CA GLN A 18 -4.32 -6.07 -10.09
C GLN A 18 -4.57 -6.42 -8.62
N LEU A 19 -4.82 -5.39 -7.81
CA LEU A 19 -5.11 -5.50 -6.39
C LEU A 19 -6.53 -4.99 -6.09
N ASN A 20 -7.22 -5.63 -5.15
CA ASN A 20 -8.46 -5.08 -4.61
C ASN A 20 -8.11 -3.89 -3.69
N PRO A 21 -8.61 -2.66 -3.95
CA PRO A 21 -8.26 -1.48 -3.15
C PRO A 21 -8.56 -1.62 -1.65
N SER A 22 -9.51 -2.49 -1.27
CA SER A 22 -9.82 -2.75 0.15
C SER A 22 -8.63 -3.30 0.94
N ILE A 23 -7.63 -3.88 0.27
CA ILE A 23 -6.41 -4.37 0.91
C ILE A 23 -5.64 -3.27 1.66
N PHE A 24 -5.73 -2.02 1.19
CA PHE A 24 -5.03 -0.88 1.78
C PHE A 24 -5.78 -0.25 2.96
N ASN A 25 -6.99 -0.73 3.26
CA ASN A 25 -7.86 -0.20 4.33
C ASN A 25 -7.95 -1.14 5.55
N GLY A 26 -7.05 -2.10 5.69
CA GLY A 26 -6.99 -2.98 6.87
C GLY A 26 -6.43 -2.27 8.12
N LYS A 27 -6.82 -2.71 9.32
CA LYS A 27 -6.38 -2.18 10.63
C LYS A 27 -6.40 -0.64 10.72
N HIS A 28 -5.26 0.00 10.43
CA HIS A 28 -5.05 1.44 10.53
C HIS A 28 -5.07 2.13 9.16
N GLY A 29 -5.45 1.44 8.07
CA GLY A 29 -5.41 1.97 6.71
C GLY A 29 -4.00 2.27 6.23
N THR A 30 -3.88 3.21 5.28
CA THR A 30 -2.59 3.72 4.81
C THR A 30 -2.18 4.94 5.62
N VAL A 31 -1.00 4.88 6.23
CA VAL A 31 -0.49 5.89 7.16
C VAL A 31 0.78 6.54 6.59
N LEU A 32 0.84 7.87 6.68
CA LEU A 32 2.07 8.63 6.47
C LEU A 32 2.84 8.69 7.80
N ASP A 33 3.95 7.95 7.89
CA ASP A 33 4.72 7.80 9.13
C ASP A 33 6.22 8.06 8.90
N SER A 34 6.68 9.25 9.29
CA SER A 34 8.10 9.63 9.24
C SER A 34 8.97 8.87 10.25
N GLY A 35 8.38 8.16 11.21
CA GLY A 35 9.07 7.33 12.18
C GLY A 35 9.46 5.94 11.65
N THR A 36 9.09 5.59 10.41
CA THR A 36 9.42 4.31 9.78
C THR A 36 10.41 4.49 8.62
N THR A 37 11.42 3.62 8.55
CA THR A 37 12.45 3.68 7.50
C THR A 37 11.97 3.12 6.15
N TYR A 38 11.07 2.13 6.18
CA TYR A 38 10.57 1.43 4.99
C TYR A 38 9.06 1.52 4.91
N ALA A 39 8.53 1.47 3.68
CA ALA A 39 7.11 1.28 3.45
C ALA A 39 6.74 -0.19 3.74
N TYR A 40 5.75 -0.40 4.61
CA TYR A 40 5.21 -1.71 4.90
C TYR A 40 3.91 -1.91 4.14
N LEU A 41 3.82 -3.01 3.40
CA LEU A 41 2.66 -3.38 2.62
C LEU A 41 2.00 -4.62 3.24
N PRO A 42 0.66 -4.75 3.16
CA PRO A 42 0.00 -6.04 3.36
C PRO A 42 0.63 -7.10 2.45
N GLU A 43 0.74 -8.34 2.93
CA GLU A 43 1.48 -9.41 2.24
C GLU A 43 1.12 -9.55 0.75
N ALA A 44 -0.17 -9.60 0.41
CA ALA A 44 -0.58 -9.74 -0.99
C ALA A 44 -0.23 -8.51 -1.85
N ALA A 45 -0.21 -7.30 -1.27
CA ALA A 45 0.26 -6.11 -1.97
C ALA A 45 1.79 -6.12 -2.14
N PHE A 46 2.53 -6.59 -1.13
CA PHE A 46 3.98 -6.75 -1.21
C PHE A 46 4.38 -7.75 -2.30
N VAL A 47 3.74 -8.93 -2.33
CA VAL A 47 3.99 -9.95 -3.36
C VAL A 47 3.71 -9.40 -4.75
N ALA A 48 2.56 -8.74 -4.96
CA ALA A 48 2.23 -8.14 -6.25
C ALA A 48 3.22 -7.03 -6.67
N PHE A 49 3.73 -6.24 -5.72
CA PHE A 49 4.74 -5.21 -5.99
C PHE A 49 6.10 -5.82 -6.36
N ARG A 50 6.55 -6.83 -5.63
CA ARG A 50 7.84 -7.51 -5.86
C ARG A 50 7.89 -8.21 -7.22
N ASP A 51 6.75 -8.77 -7.66
CA ASP A 51 6.66 -9.59 -8.86
C ASP A 51 6.32 -8.77 -10.14
N ALA A 52 6.13 -7.46 -10.02
CA ALA A 52 5.73 -6.55 -11.10
C ALA A 52 6.90 -5.88 -11.84
#